data_AF-A0AAD4TDU0-F1
#
_entry.id   AF-A0AAD4TDU0-F1
#
_cell.length_a   1.000
_cell.length_b   1.000
_cell.length_c   1.000
_cell.angle_alpha   90.00
_cell.angle_beta   90.00
_cell.angle_gamma   90.00
#
_symmetry.space_group_name_H-M   'P 1'
#
loop_
_entity.id
_entity.type
_entity.pdbx_description
1 polymer ?
#
loop_
_entity_poly.entity_id
_entity_poly.type
_entity_poly.pdbx_seq_one_letter_code
_entity_poly.pdbx_strand_id
1 'polypeptide(L)'
;MEESNSICVVDKYDHLGFMDWRSTSGSIGWNLKDNEESRNYVRPDYYYYYRKGPKLALHGGQIIYSRKDAISVFSGPDWKLTSSFGRSPGGEIRDFSIGGDRLFVLHSEENMFEVWETPSPSVI
;
A
#
# COMPACT_ATOMS: atom_id res chain seq x y z
N MET A 1 -7.57 -7.94 -9.88
CA MET A 1 -7.63 -8.84 -8.70
C MET A 1 -8.83 -9.75 -8.80
N GLU A 2 -10.01 -9.22 -9.13
CA GLU A 2 -11.23 -10.01 -9.34
C GLU A 2 -11.09 -11.08 -10.44
N GLU A 3 -10.30 -10.82 -11.49
CA GLU A 3 -10.06 -11.77 -12.59
C GLU A 3 -8.72 -12.55 -12.46
N SER A 4 -7.87 -12.15 -11.52
CA SER A 4 -6.57 -12.79 -11.28
C SER A 4 -6.68 -13.73 -10.10
N ASN A 5 -6.12 -14.93 -10.17
CA ASN A 5 -6.10 -15.89 -9.05
C ASN A 5 -5.11 -15.50 -7.94
N SER A 6 -4.98 -14.21 -7.64
CA SER A 6 -3.97 -13.66 -6.76
C SER A 6 -4.59 -13.10 -5.48
N ILE A 7 -4.03 -13.48 -4.34
CA ILE A 7 -4.32 -12.93 -3.02
C ILE A 7 -3.23 -11.92 -2.67
N CYS A 8 -3.64 -10.72 -2.26
CA CYS A 8 -2.75 -9.73 -1.67
C CYS A 8 -2.47 -10.10 -0.22
N VAL A 9 -1.21 -10.11 0.19
CA VAL A 9 -0.80 -10.32 1.58
C VAL A 9 0.09 -9.19 2.04
N VAL A 10 -0.01 -8.84 3.33
CA VAL A 10 0.87 -7.88 3.98
C VAL A 10 1.50 -8.57 5.19
N ASP A 11 2.83 -8.51 5.30
CA ASP A 11 3.54 -9.09 6.44
C ASP A 11 3.59 -8.14 7.66
N LYS A 12 4.15 -8.63 8.77
CA LYS A 12 4.32 -7.86 10.01
C LYS A 12 5.25 -6.64 9.89
N TYR A 13 5.96 -6.51 8.78
CA TYR A 13 6.86 -5.40 8.47
C TYR A 13 6.23 -4.46 7.41
N ASP A 14 4.94 -4.61 7.12
CA ASP A 14 4.23 -3.87 6.08
C ASP A 14 4.81 -4.10 4.66
N HIS A 15 5.37 -5.27 4.38
CA HIS A 15 5.75 -5.64 3.01
C HIS A 15 4.53 -6.20 2.28
N LEU A 16 4.29 -5.70 1.07
CA LEU A 16 3.24 -6.21 0.20
C LEU A 16 3.76 -7.43 -0.58
N GLY A 17 2.95 -8.49 -0.62
CA GLY A 17 3.22 -9.69 -1.39
C GLY A 17 1.98 -10.20 -2.11
N PHE A 18 2.20 -11.06 -3.09
CA PHE A 18 1.15 -11.68 -3.88
C PHE A 18 1.32 -13.19 -3.89
N MET A 19 0.21 -13.90 -3.68
CA MET A 19 0.15 -15.36 -3.71
C MET A 19 -0.87 -15.79 -4.75
N ASP A 20 -0.47 -16.66 -5.69
CA ASP A 20 -1.44 -17.36 -6.52
C ASP A 20 -2.09 -18.47 -5.68
N TRP A 21 -3.41 -18.38 -5.46
CA TRP A 21 -4.13 -19.34 -4.62
C TRP A 21 -4.20 -20.74 -5.25
N ARG A 22 -3.99 -20.85 -6.57
CA ARG A 22 -3.91 -22.14 -7.28
C ARG A 22 -2.53 -22.76 -7.21
N SER A 23 -1.51 -21.98 -6.84
CA SER A 23 -0.15 -22.49 -6.77
C SER A 23 0.00 -23.45 -5.59
N THR A 24 0.41 -24.68 -5.88
CA THR A 24 0.72 -25.71 -4.87
C THR A 24 2.04 -25.44 -4.14
N SER A 25 2.88 -24.51 -4.62
CA SER A 25 4.13 -24.14 -3.96
C SER A 25 3.93 -23.30 -2.70
N GLY A 26 2.76 -22.67 -2.54
CA GLY A 26 2.49 -21.75 -1.43
C GLY A 26 3.40 -20.52 -1.37
N SER A 27 4.19 -20.27 -2.42
CA SER A 27 5.21 -19.22 -2.42
C SER A 27 4.61 -17.84 -2.62
N ILE A 28 4.98 -16.90 -1.75
CA ILE A 28 4.59 -15.50 -1.85
C ILE A 28 5.64 -14.74 -2.67
N GLY A 29 5.21 -14.10 -3.76
CA GLY A 29 6.01 -13.14 -4.50
C GLY A 29 6.04 -11.80 -3.76
N TRP A 30 7.01 -11.61 -2.89
CA TRP A 30 7.18 -10.37 -2.14
C TRP A 30 7.69 -9.23 -3.04
N ASN A 31 7.06 -8.06 -2.94
CA ASN A 31 7.60 -6.84 -3.56
C ASN A 31 8.73 -6.28 -2.68
N LEU A 32 9.92 -6.88 -2.80
CA LEU A 32 11.09 -6.64 -1.97
C LEU A 32 11.82 -5.30 -2.19
N LYS A 33 11.26 -4.36 -2.96
CA LYS A 33 11.88 -3.03 -3.22
C LYS A 33 11.93 -2.12 -1.99
N ASP A 34 11.44 -2.61 -0.86
CA ASP A 34 11.66 -2.01 0.44
C ASP A 34 13.13 -2.24 0.87
N ASN A 35 13.91 -1.15 0.85
CA ASN A 35 15.32 -1.07 1.24
C ASN A 35 15.62 -1.96 2.46
N GLU A 36 16.82 -2.55 2.53
CA GLU A 36 17.27 -3.35 3.69
C GLU A 36 17.05 -2.65 5.04
N GLU A 37 17.08 -1.31 5.07
CA GLU A 37 16.75 -0.49 6.23
C GLU A 37 15.34 -0.74 6.80
N SER A 38 14.32 -1.04 5.97
CA SER A 38 12.97 -1.33 6.48
C SER A 38 12.83 -2.74 7.02
N ARG A 39 13.72 -3.68 6.65
CA ARG A 39 13.75 -5.03 7.24
C ARG A 39 14.47 -5.07 8.58
N ASN A 40 15.47 -4.21 8.75
CA ASN A 40 16.25 -4.09 9.99
C ASN A 40 15.63 -3.14 11.01
N TYR A 41 14.54 -2.46 10.67
CA TYR A 41 13.82 -1.61 11.60
C TYR A 41 13.02 -2.46 12.61
N VAL A 42 13.69 -2.86 13.69
CA VAL A 42 13.06 -3.40 14.89
C VAL A 42 12.34 -2.22 15.56
N ARG A 43 11.02 -2.14 15.36
CA ARG A 43 10.20 -1.09 15.98
C ARG A 43 10.18 -1.29 17.50
N PRO A 44 10.35 -0.22 18.29
CA PRO A 44 10.04 -0.26 19.72
C PRO A 44 8.58 -0.66 19.93
N ASP A 45 8.35 -1.60 20.83
CA ASP A 45 7.09 -2.31 21.10
C ASP A 45 5.93 -1.34 21.38
N TYR A 46 6.24 -0.18 21.96
CA TYR A 46 5.28 0.87 22.27
C TYR A 46 4.63 1.50 21.04
N TYR A 47 5.35 1.61 19.91
CA TYR A 47 4.82 2.19 18.66
C TYR A 47 3.90 1.22 17.91
N TYR A 48 4.00 -0.08 18.17
CA TYR A 48 3.21 -1.11 17.51
C TYR A 48 1.71 -1.00 17.84
N TYR A 49 1.39 -0.61 19.08
CA TYR A 49 -0.01 -0.52 19.54
C TYR A 49 -0.76 0.72 19.03
N TYR A 50 -0.06 1.81 18.71
CA TYR A 50 -0.69 3.06 18.27
C TYR A 50 -0.60 3.29 16.76
N ARG A 51 0.18 2.48 16.05
CA ARG A 51 0.29 2.60 14.60
C ARG A 51 -0.85 1.85 13.93
N LYS A 52 -1.61 2.56 13.11
CA LYS A 52 -2.58 1.91 12.22
C LYS A 52 -1.78 1.09 11.21
N GLY A 53 -2.17 -0.17 11.03
CA GLY A 53 -1.65 -1.01 9.95
C GLY A 53 -1.92 -0.35 8.59
N PRO A 54 -1.19 -0.78 7.56
CA PRO A 54 -1.35 -0.20 6.24
C PRO A 54 -2.77 -0.42 5.73
N LYS A 55 -3.27 0.51 4.92
CA LYS A 55 -4.57 0.38 4.26
C LYS A 55 -4.37 -0.02 2.80
N LEU A 56 -5.26 -0.87 2.32
CA LEU A 56 -5.34 -1.32 0.94
C LEU A 56 -6.70 -0.94 0.36
N ALA A 57 -6.70 -0.53 -0.91
CA ALA A 57 -7.90 -0.38 -1.69
C ALA A 57 -7.66 -0.86 -3.13
N LEU A 58 -8.67 -1.45 -3.74
CA LEU A 58 -8.68 -1.78 -5.16
C LEU A 58 -9.51 -0.73 -5.90
N HIS A 59 -8.92 -0.08 -6.90
CA HIS A 59 -9.59 0.94 -7.70
C HIS A 59 -9.04 0.96 -9.13
N GLY A 60 -9.92 0.95 -10.14
CA GLY A 60 -9.50 1.03 -11.55
C GLY A 60 -8.53 -0.08 -12.00
N GLY A 61 -8.63 -1.28 -11.42
CA GLY A 61 -7.70 -2.38 -11.68
C GLY A 61 -6.32 -2.25 -11.02
N GLN A 62 -6.15 -1.26 -10.14
CA GLN A 62 -4.91 -0.99 -9.41
C GLN A 62 -5.11 -1.19 -7.92
N ILE A 63 -4.05 -1.64 -7.23
CA ILE A 63 -3.99 -1.70 -5.77
C ILE A 63 -3.30 -0.44 -5.28
N ILE A 64 -4.01 0.28 -4.43
CA ILE A 64 -3.51 1.47 -3.75
C ILE A 64 -3.21 1.06 -2.31
N TYR A 65 -1.98 1.28 -1.88
CA TYR A 65 -1.42 0.80 -0.63
C TYR A 65 -0.81 1.95 0.16
N SER A 66 -1.29 2.23 1.37
CA SER A 66 -0.66 3.22 2.26
C SER A 66 0.35 2.59 3.18
N ARG A 67 1.55 3.15 3.25
CA ARG A 67 2.60 2.77 4.20
C ARG A 67 3.34 4.00 4.68
N LYS A 68 3.35 4.22 5.99
CA LYS A 68 3.92 5.43 6.62
C LYS A 68 3.29 6.68 5.98
N ASP A 69 4.08 7.59 5.44
CA ASP A 69 3.71 8.86 4.82
C ASP A 69 3.54 8.77 3.29
N ALA A 70 3.48 7.55 2.74
CA ALA A 70 3.43 7.31 1.31
C ALA A 70 2.29 6.38 0.88
N ILE A 71 1.84 6.59 -0.36
CA ILE A 71 1.00 5.69 -1.12
C ILE A 71 1.85 5.04 -2.20
N SER A 72 1.66 3.74 -2.38
CA SER A 72 2.23 2.92 -3.45
C SER A 72 1.11 2.32 -4.28
N VAL A 73 1.29 2.31 -5.59
CA VAL A 73 0.31 1.83 -6.56
C VAL A 73 0.87 0.63 -7.29
N PHE A 74 0.11 -0.46 -7.31
CA PHE A 74 0.49 -1.70 -7.98
C PHE A 74 -0.55 -2.03 -9.05
N SER A 75 -0.09 -2.35 -10.25
CA SER A 75 -1.00 -2.69 -11.36
C SER A 75 -0.42 -3.73 -12.30
N GLY A 76 -1.26 -4.20 -13.22
CA GLY A 76 -0.91 -5.23 -14.20
C GLY A 76 -1.00 -6.66 -13.65
N PRO A 77 -0.75 -7.67 -14.50
CA PRO A 77 -0.91 -9.08 -14.16
C PRO A 77 0.06 -9.56 -13.07
N ASP A 78 1.24 -8.94 -13.01
CA ASP A 78 2.30 -9.28 -12.04
C ASP A 78 2.26 -8.39 -10.78
N TRP A 79 1.27 -7.50 -10.66
CA TRP A 79 1.15 -6.54 -9.54
C TRP A 79 2.45 -5.80 -9.23
N LYS A 80 3.05 -5.20 -10.26
CA LYS A 80 4.30 -4.44 -10.14
C LYS A 80 4.00 -3.05 -9.60
N LEU A 81 4.91 -2.52 -8.77
CA LEU A 81 4.89 -1.13 -8.33
C LEU A 81 5.02 -0.21 -9.56
N THR A 82 4.00 0.60 -9.83
CA THR A 82 3.97 1.52 -10.98
C THR A 82 4.18 2.97 -10.59
N SER A 83 3.70 3.37 -9.41
CA SER A 83 3.96 4.71 -8.88
C SER A 83 4.01 4.70 -7.35
N SER A 84 4.74 5.66 -6.78
CA SER A 84 4.68 5.97 -5.37
C SER A 84 4.72 7.49 -5.20
N PHE A 85 3.88 8.00 -4.32
CA PHE A 85 3.79 9.43 -3.99
C PHE A 85 3.51 9.58 -2.50
N GLY A 86 4.03 10.65 -1.91
CA GLY A 86 4.02 10.87 -0.47
C GLY A 86 4.95 12.00 -0.07
N ARG A 87 5.32 12.04 1.22
CA ARG A 87 6.05 13.12 1.91
C ARG A 87 5.23 14.39 2.11
N SER A 88 4.01 14.21 2.60
CA SER A 88 3.22 15.29 3.16
C SER A 88 3.85 15.78 4.48
N PRO A 89 3.77 17.09 4.79
CA PRO A 89 4.12 17.60 6.12
C PRO A 89 3.22 17.05 7.25
N GLY A 90 2.12 16.34 6.94
CA GLY A 90 1.19 15.76 7.92
C GLY A 90 1.63 14.48 8.62
N GLY A 91 2.82 13.98 8.31
CA GLY A 91 3.31 12.75 8.91
C GLY A 91 2.62 11.51 8.36
N GLU A 92 2.49 10.46 9.19
CA GLU A 92 2.03 9.14 8.74
C GLU A 92 0.57 9.18 8.27
N ILE A 93 0.28 8.52 7.15
CA ILE A 93 -1.07 8.29 6.66
C ILE A 93 -1.79 7.35 7.62
N ARG A 94 -2.90 7.82 8.18
CA ARG A 94 -3.79 7.06 9.07
C ARG A 94 -4.89 6.36 8.31
N ASP A 95 -5.38 6.98 7.25
CA ASP A 95 -6.46 6.42 6.44
C ASP A 95 -6.47 7.08 5.06
N PHE A 96 -7.14 6.45 4.11
CA PHE A 96 -7.48 7.11 2.85
C PHE A 96 -8.80 6.60 2.30
N SER A 97 -9.51 7.42 1.54
CA SER A 97 -10.69 7.02 0.78
C SER A 97 -10.58 7.47 -0.66
N ILE A 98 -11.32 6.79 -1.54
CA ILE A 98 -11.33 7.07 -2.97
C ILE A 98 -12.73 7.50 -3.35
N GLY A 99 -12.84 8.63 -4.04
CA GLY A 99 -14.08 9.15 -4.59
C GLY A 99 -13.86 9.67 -6.00
N GLY A 100 -14.27 8.88 -6.99
CA GLY A 100 -14.08 9.22 -8.41
C GLY A 100 -12.60 9.38 -8.77
N ASP A 101 -12.21 10.57 -9.22
CA ASP A 101 -10.85 10.95 -9.60
C ASP A 101 -10.01 11.45 -8.41
N ARG A 102 -10.53 11.38 -7.17
CA ARG A 102 -9.89 11.91 -5.96
C ARG A 102 -9.55 10.85 -4.94
N LEU A 103 -8.37 11.01 -4.35
CA LEU A 103 -7.87 10.27 -3.20
C LEU A 103 -7.82 11.22 -2.00
N PHE A 104 -8.63 10.94 -0.98
CA PHE A 104 -8.65 11.71 0.27
C PHE A 104 -7.74 11.01 1.27
N VAL A 105 -6.72 11.71 1.77
CA VAL A 105 -5.70 11.15 2.66
C VAL A 105 -5.81 11.81 4.03
N LEU A 106 -5.98 11.00 5.07
CA LEU A 106 -5.99 11.45 6.46
C LEU A 106 -4.63 11.20 7.08
N HIS A 107 -4.05 12.24 7.67
CA HIS A 107 -2.72 12.19 8.27
C HIS A 107 -2.78 12.06 9.80
N SER A 108 -1.62 11.77 10.41
CA SER A 108 -1.49 11.63 11.86
C SER A 108 -1.47 12.96 12.60
N GLU A 109 -0.99 14.01 11.95
CA GLU A 109 -1.00 15.37 12.49
C GLU A 109 -2.43 15.94 12.50
N GLU A 110 -2.78 16.65 13.57
CA GLU A 110 -4.15 17.06 13.83
C GLU A 110 -4.74 17.92 12.70
N ASN A 111 -5.96 17.58 12.30
CA ASN A 111 -6.78 18.32 11.32
C ASN A 111 -6.17 18.43 9.91
N MET A 112 -5.19 17.61 9.56
CA MET A 112 -4.64 17.59 8.21
C MET A 112 -5.23 16.46 7.38
N PHE A 113 -5.91 16.85 6.31
CA PHE A 113 -6.26 15.95 5.21
C PHE A 113 -5.78 16.56 3.90
N GLU A 114 -5.31 15.71 3.01
CA GLU A 114 -4.91 16.11 1.66
C GLU A 114 -5.83 15.45 0.64
N VAL A 115 -5.99 16.13 -0.50
CA VAL A 115 -6.73 15.59 -1.63
C VAL A 115 -5.76 15.47 -2.80
N TRP A 116 -5.51 14.24 -3.20
CA TRP A 116 -4.66 13.92 -4.34
C TRP A 116 -5.52 13.42 -5.49
N GLU A 117 -4.98 13.44 -6.70
CA GLU A 117 -5.61 12.77 -7.84
C GLU A 117 -5.45 11.25 -7.70
N THR A 118 -6.49 10.50 -8.04
CA THR A 118 -6.34 9.05 -8.12
C THR A 118 -5.36 8.69 -9.22
N PRO A 119 -4.47 7.71 -8.99
CA PRO A 119 -3.63 7.18 -10.04
C PRO A 119 -4.49 6.78 -11.24
N SER A 120 -4.09 7.23 -12.43
CA SER A 120 -4.77 6.83 -13.66
C SER A 120 -4.53 5.34 -13.90
N PRO A 121 -5.57 4.57 -14.28
CA PRO A 121 -5.38 3.21 -14.75
C PRO A 121 -4.35 3.19 -15.87
N SER A 122 -3.44 2.22 -15.84
CA SER A 122 -2.52 1.99 -16.94
C SER A 122 -3.36 1.65 -18.18
N VAL A 123 -3.36 2.51 -19.20
CA VAL A 123 -3.96 2.18 -20.50
C VAL A 123 -3.16 1.00 -21.06
N ILE A 124 -3.83 -0.14 -21.24
CA ILE A 124 -3.27 -1.33 -21.87
C ILE A 124 -3.31 -1.16 -23.39
#